data_AF-A0A9D6ZVJ6-F1
#
_entry.id   AF-A0A9D6ZVJ6-F1
#
_cell.length_a   1.000
_cell.length_b   1.000
_cell.length_c   1.000
_cell.angle_alpha   90.00
_cell.angle_beta   90.00
_cell.angle_gamma   90.00
#
_symmetry.space_group_name_H-M   'P 1'
#
loop_
_entity.id
_entity.type
_entity.pdbx_description
1 polymer ?
#
loop_
_entity_poly.entity_id
_entity_poly.type
_entity_poly.pdbx_seq_one_letter_code
_entity_poly.pdbx_strand_id
1 'polypeptide(L)'
;MQRSIKVGLVASFLLLFTTNIVLIDLFLVMGRRSVQQVPMAAAIVRVSPTPTSVETCPTACGIAIDALDRKVTRLETRGASESQTLVSSTSNNAKEYYIPLGTGNTKSNIWQDLPGVEAVINTENYPSIKSVTFEAYLKIPTANGRVFVKLYNVTDKHDVWFSEISSEGPILMKKEAVITLERGTKTYRVMGLSTLSYDANIENARLRIVTN
;
A
#
# COMPACT_ATOMS: atom_id res chain seq x y z
N MET A 1 -23.07 10.20 -65.54
CA MET A 1 -21.79 9.55 -65.13
C MET A 1 -21.46 9.73 -63.63
N GLN A 2 -21.71 10.88 -63.02
CA GLN A 2 -21.30 11.18 -61.62
C GLN A 2 -22.07 10.42 -60.51
N ARG A 3 -23.29 9.93 -60.77
CA ARG A 3 -24.08 9.13 -59.79
C ARG A 3 -23.54 7.71 -59.60
N SER A 4 -23.07 7.06 -60.67
CA SER A 4 -22.56 5.68 -60.61
C SER A 4 -21.25 5.57 -59.83
N ILE A 5 -20.41 6.62 -59.85
CA ILE A 5 -19.14 6.69 -59.10
C ILE A 5 -19.40 6.79 -57.60
N LYS A 6 -20.39 7.58 -57.17
CA LYS A 6 -20.73 7.71 -55.74
C LYS A 6 -21.29 6.42 -55.15
N VAL A 7 -22.09 5.67 -55.93
CA VAL A 7 -22.63 4.37 -55.49
C VAL A 7 -21.53 3.33 -55.35
N GLY A 8 -20.58 3.29 -56.30
CA GLY A 8 -19.42 2.37 -56.22
C GLY A 8 -18.52 2.65 -55.00
N LEU A 9 -18.29 3.92 -54.67
CA LEU A 9 -17.45 4.30 -53.54
C LEU A 9 -18.11 3.94 -52.19
N VAL A 10 -19.41 4.16 -52.05
CA VAL A 10 -20.16 3.78 -50.84
C VAL A 10 -20.20 2.26 -50.67
N ALA A 11 -20.40 1.50 -51.75
CA ALA A 11 -20.39 0.04 -51.70
C ALA A 11 -19.01 -0.52 -51.29
N SER A 12 -17.92 0.07 -51.79
CA SER A 12 -16.56 -0.31 -51.41
C SER A 12 -16.26 -0.06 -49.93
N PHE A 13 -16.68 1.09 -49.40
CA PHE A 13 -16.52 1.41 -47.98
C PHE A 13 -17.31 0.45 -47.07
N LEU A 14 -18.55 0.11 -47.44
CA LEU A 14 -19.35 -0.86 -46.69
C LEU A 14 -18.69 -2.24 -46.66
N LEU A 15 -18.15 -2.69 -47.79
CA LEU A 15 -17.49 -3.99 -47.90
C LEU A 15 -16.19 -4.06 -47.08
N LEU A 16 -15.40 -2.99 -47.05
CA LEU A 16 -14.21 -2.90 -46.19
C LEU A 16 -14.58 -2.92 -44.70
N PHE A 17 -15.65 -2.21 -44.32
CA PHE A 17 -16.11 -2.14 -42.93
C PHE A 17 -16.61 -3.51 -42.43
N THR A 18 -17.40 -4.22 -43.23
CA THR A 18 -17.87 -5.57 -42.88
C THR A 18 -16.74 -6.57 -42.78
N THR A 19 -15.75 -6.49 -43.68
CA THR A 19 -14.58 -7.38 -43.65
C THR A 19 -13.73 -7.16 -42.39
N ASN A 20 -13.57 -5.91 -41.97
CA ASN A 20 -12.84 -5.56 -40.75
C ASN A 20 -13.53 -6.11 -39.49
N ILE A 21 -14.86 -5.97 -39.38
CA ILE A 21 -15.63 -6.49 -38.24
C ILE A 21 -15.52 -8.03 -38.17
N VAL A 22 -15.67 -8.73 -39.29
CA VAL A 22 -15.55 -10.20 -39.33
C VAL A 22 -14.16 -10.66 -38.90
N LEU A 23 -13.09 -9.95 -39.28
CA LEU A 23 -11.73 -10.26 -38.85
C LEU A 23 -11.54 -10.08 -37.35
N ILE A 24 -12.11 -9.03 -36.76
CA ILE A 24 -12.03 -8.77 -35.31
C ILE A 24 -12.77 -9.85 -34.53
N ASP A 25 -13.99 -10.23 -34.94
CA ASP A 25 -14.77 -11.29 -34.29
C ASP A 25 -14.05 -12.64 -34.37
N LEU A 26 -13.47 -12.98 -35.52
CA LEU A 26 -12.69 -14.20 -35.69
C LEU A 26 -11.46 -14.23 -34.76
N PHE A 27 -10.78 -13.09 -34.62
CA PHE A 27 -9.62 -12.95 -33.75
C PHE A 27 -9.99 -13.07 -32.27
N LEU A 28 -11.11 -12.48 -31.84
CA LEU A 28 -11.61 -12.57 -30.47
C LEU A 28 -12.04 -14.00 -30.10
N VAL A 29 -12.64 -14.74 -31.03
CA VAL A 29 -13.07 -16.13 -30.80
C VAL A 29 -11.86 -17.08 -30.73
N MET A 30 -10.85 -16.90 -31.57
CA MET A 30 -9.61 -17.70 -31.51
C MET A 30 -8.71 -17.33 -30.31
N GLY A 31 -8.83 -16.12 -29.76
CA GLY A 31 -8.07 -15.67 -28.59
C GLY A 31 -8.50 -16.27 -27.24
N ARG A 32 -9.67 -16.93 -27.16
CA ARG A 32 -10.13 -17.61 -25.94
C ARG A 32 -9.51 -19.00 -25.82
N ARG A 33 -8.20 -19.06 -25.55
CA ARG A 33 -7.58 -20.28 -25.03
C ARG A 33 -8.02 -20.49 -23.58
N SER A 34 -8.59 -21.66 -23.33
CA SER A 34 -9.07 -22.16 -22.04
C SER A 34 -8.05 -21.91 -20.92
N VAL A 35 -8.44 -21.12 -19.92
CA VAL A 35 -7.75 -21.09 -18.63
C VAL A 35 -8.08 -22.42 -17.96
N GLN A 36 -7.15 -23.36 -18.05
CA GLN A 36 -7.18 -24.62 -17.34
C GLN A 36 -7.19 -24.30 -15.83
N GLN A 37 -8.36 -24.39 -15.20
CA GLN A 37 -8.47 -24.39 -13.74
C GLN A 37 -7.76 -25.63 -13.22
N VAL A 38 -6.62 -25.43 -12.55
CA VAL A 38 -5.94 -26.50 -11.82
C VAL A 38 -6.75 -26.78 -10.55
N PRO A 39 -7.25 -28.01 -10.33
CA PRO A 39 -7.90 -28.35 -9.07
C PRO A 39 -6.87 -28.33 -7.94
N MET A 40 -7.06 -27.44 -6.95
CA MET A 40 -6.35 -27.53 -5.67
C MET A 40 -6.80 -28.81 -4.95
N ALA A 41 -6.02 -29.87 -5.09
CA ALA A 41 -6.05 -30.98 -4.15
C ALA A 41 -5.57 -30.45 -2.80
N ALA A 42 -6.46 -30.44 -1.81
CA ALA A 42 -6.15 -30.11 -0.43
C ALA A 42 -5.23 -31.20 0.16
N ALA A 43 -3.92 -30.95 0.16
CA ALA A 43 -2.97 -31.72 0.95
C ALA A 43 -3.08 -31.27 2.41
N ILE A 44 -3.85 -32.01 3.22
CA ILE A 44 -3.93 -31.81 4.66
C ILE A 44 -2.67 -32.41 5.29
N VAL A 45 -1.64 -31.59 5.51
CA VAL A 45 -0.46 -31.98 6.29
C VAL A 45 -0.85 -32.00 7.77
N ARG A 46 -1.06 -33.20 8.31
CA ARG A 46 -1.18 -33.42 9.76
C ARG A 46 0.22 -33.37 10.37
N VAL A 47 0.59 -32.23 10.96
CA VAL A 47 1.73 -32.15 11.88
C VAL A 47 1.31 -32.74 13.22
N SER A 48 1.91 -33.88 13.55
CA SER A 48 1.85 -34.50 14.88
C SER A 48 2.73 -33.69 15.83
N PRO A 49 2.21 -33.13 16.93
CA PRO A 49 3.07 -32.47 17.92
C PRO A 49 3.84 -33.52 18.72
N THR A 50 5.15 -33.58 18.50
CA THR A 50 6.09 -34.21 19.42
C THR A 50 6.18 -33.33 20.67
N PRO A 51 5.92 -33.85 21.89
CA PRO A 51 6.12 -33.08 23.11
C PRO A 51 7.63 -32.90 23.36
N THR A 52 8.15 -31.72 23.08
CA THR A 52 9.48 -31.30 23.55
C THR A 52 9.37 -30.94 25.02
N SER A 53 10.13 -31.67 25.84
CA SER A 53 10.28 -31.46 27.28
C SER A 53 10.69 -30.02 27.61
N VAL A 54 10.04 -29.47 28.62
CA VAL A 54 10.36 -28.18 29.22
C VAL A 54 11.72 -28.30 29.91
N GLU A 55 12.77 -27.82 29.24
CA GLU A 55 14.10 -27.73 29.80
C GLU A 55 14.15 -26.48 30.69
N THR A 56 14.18 -26.74 32.00
CA THR A 56 14.38 -25.80 33.10
C THR A 56 15.50 -24.81 32.81
N CYS A 57 15.20 -23.53 32.97
CA CYS A 57 16.16 -22.44 32.86
C CYS A 57 17.32 -22.64 33.87
N PRO A 58 18.59 -22.67 33.42
CA PRO A 58 19.73 -22.78 34.32
C PRO A 58 19.84 -21.56 35.24
N THR A 59 20.23 -21.78 36.49
CA THR A 59 20.37 -20.80 37.60
C THR A 59 21.18 -19.53 37.26
N ALA A 60 21.90 -19.53 36.14
CA ALA A 60 22.61 -18.36 35.61
C ALA A 60 21.69 -17.24 35.09
N CYS A 61 20.45 -17.54 34.67
CA CYS A 61 19.54 -16.52 34.11
C CYS A 61 18.94 -15.60 35.20
N GLY A 62 18.75 -16.11 36.42
CA GLY A 62 18.22 -15.33 37.55
C GLY A 62 19.17 -14.22 38.00
N ILE A 63 20.48 -14.46 37.93
CA ILE A 63 21.51 -13.50 38.40
C ILE A 63 21.64 -12.30 37.44
N ALA A 64 21.25 -12.46 36.17
CA ALA A 64 21.30 -11.38 35.17
C ALA A 64 20.14 -10.38 35.31
N ILE A 65 18.98 -10.80 35.85
CA ILE A 65 17.79 -9.95 36.02
C ILE A 65 17.97 -9.01 37.22
N ASP A 66 18.53 -9.49 38.34
CA ASP A 66 18.76 -8.69 39.55
C ASP A 66 19.80 -7.56 39.36
N ALA A 67 20.71 -7.72 38.40
CA ALA A 67 21.69 -6.69 38.04
C ALA A 67 21.09 -5.55 37.19
N LEU A 68 20.01 -5.83 36.46
CA LEU A 68 19.31 -4.84 35.62
C LEU A 68 18.39 -3.95 36.47
N ASP A 69 17.74 -4.53 37.48
CA ASP A 69 16.80 -3.83 38.36
C ASP A 69 17.47 -2.69 39.15
N ARG A 70 18.70 -2.92 39.65
CA ARG A 70 19.49 -1.89 40.37
C ARG A 70 19.94 -0.71 39.51
N LYS A 71 19.93 -0.85 38.18
CA LYS A 71 20.24 0.25 37.24
C LYS A 71 19.03 1.14 37.01
N VAL A 72 17.81 0.60 37.07
CA VAL A 72 16.56 1.36 36.89
C VAL A 72 16.30 2.23 38.12
N THR A 73 16.49 1.70 39.34
CA THR A 73 16.28 2.47 40.59
C THR A 73 17.19 3.69 40.71
N ARG A 74 18.40 3.67 40.14
CA ARG A 74 19.33 4.83 40.15
C ARG A 74 18.96 5.94 39.17
N LEU A 75 18.12 5.67 38.17
CA LEU A 75 17.67 6.69 37.21
C LEU A 75 16.44 7.45 37.72
N GLU A 76 15.62 6.83 38.56
CA GLU A 76 14.43 7.46 39.15
C GLU A 76 14.79 8.51 40.23
N THR A 77 15.92 8.37 40.92
CA THR A 77 16.31 9.30 42.00
C THR A 77 16.96 10.60 41.54
N ARG A 78 17.17 10.81 40.23
CA ARG A 78 17.78 12.05 39.70
C ARG A 78 16.76 13.01 39.07
N GLY A 79 15.47 12.68 39.12
CA GLY A 79 14.38 13.46 38.52
C GLY A 79 13.66 14.44 39.46
N ALA A 80 14.20 14.75 40.63
CA ALA A 80 13.59 15.72 41.55
C ALA A 80 14.39 17.02 41.59
N SER A 81 13.98 18.00 40.78
CA SER A 81 13.94 19.43 41.11
C SER A 81 13.96 20.29 39.85
N GLU A 82 12.79 20.71 39.38
CA GLU A 82 12.52 22.11 39.05
C GLU A 82 11.01 22.31 38.82
N SER A 83 10.37 22.98 39.77
CA SER A 83 9.01 23.46 39.64
C SER A 83 9.03 24.69 38.72
N GLN A 84 8.86 24.48 37.43
CA GLN A 84 8.70 25.57 36.46
C GLN A 84 7.23 25.98 36.38
N THR A 85 6.98 27.23 36.73
CA THR A 85 5.72 27.96 36.58
C THR A 85 5.24 27.87 35.13
N LEU A 86 4.13 27.19 34.89
CA LEU A 86 3.46 27.11 33.59
C LEU A 86 2.88 28.49 33.23
N VAL A 87 3.71 29.32 32.60
CA VAL A 87 3.21 30.38 31.72
C VAL A 87 2.57 29.68 30.53
N SER A 88 1.23 29.69 30.50
CA SER A 88 0.44 29.26 29.35
C SER A 88 0.67 30.28 28.22
N SER A 89 1.77 30.11 27.50
CA SER A 89 1.89 30.67 26.16
C SER A 89 0.99 29.85 25.27
N THR A 90 0.00 30.51 24.66
CA THR A 90 -0.77 29.96 23.54
C THR A 90 0.18 29.77 22.37
N SER A 91 0.98 28.71 22.44
CA SER A 91 1.76 28.24 21.33
C SER A 91 0.79 27.59 20.36
N ASN A 92 0.63 28.18 19.18
CA ASN A 92 0.12 27.49 17.98
C ASN A 92 1.13 26.39 17.58
N ASN A 93 1.26 25.37 18.43
CA ASN A 93 2.19 24.27 18.27
C ASN A 93 1.57 23.29 17.29
N ALA A 94 1.75 23.57 16.00
CA ALA A 94 1.43 22.60 14.97
C ALA A 94 2.16 21.29 15.26
N LYS A 95 1.41 20.18 15.38
CA LYS A 95 1.98 18.87 15.70
C LYS A 95 1.95 17.99 14.46
N GLU A 96 3.05 17.31 14.22
CA GLU A 96 3.16 16.34 13.12
C GLU A 96 3.13 14.91 13.66
N TYR A 97 2.39 14.05 12.97
CA TYR A 97 2.27 12.63 13.26
C TYR A 97 2.62 11.83 12.02
N TYR A 98 3.39 10.76 12.21
CA TYR A 98 3.76 9.83 11.15
C TYR A 98 3.18 8.45 11.46
N ILE A 99 2.33 7.94 10.58
CA ILE A 99 1.73 6.61 10.69
C ILE A 99 2.38 5.72 9.63
N PRO A 100 3.25 4.77 10.01
CA PRO A 100 3.81 3.83 9.07
C PRO A 100 2.72 2.88 8.57
N LEU A 101 2.66 2.69 7.26
CA LEU A 101 1.80 1.70 6.62
C LEU A 101 2.58 0.41 6.33
N GLY A 102 3.88 0.51 6.04
CA GLY A 102 4.76 -0.64 5.87
C GLY A 102 5.57 -0.60 4.57
N THR A 103 5.99 -1.77 4.13
CA THR A 103 6.81 -2.01 2.93
C THR A 103 6.22 -3.17 2.14
N GLY A 104 6.41 -3.18 0.82
CA GLY A 104 5.83 -4.23 -0.02
C GLY A 104 6.40 -4.25 -1.42
N ASN A 105 5.91 -5.19 -2.22
CA ASN A 105 6.24 -5.27 -3.64
C ASN A 105 5.01 -5.64 -4.48
N THR A 106 5.06 -5.30 -5.76
CA THR A 106 4.02 -5.70 -6.71
C THR A 106 4.66 -6.00 -8.07
N LYS A 107 4.09 -7.00 -8.75
CA LYS A 107 4.32 -7.28 -10.17
C LYS A 107 3.01 -7.26 -10.96
N SER A 108 1.90 -6.88 -10.33
CA SER A 108 0.60 -6.96 -10.97
C SER A 108 0.38 -5.79 -11.91
N ASN A 109 -0.13 -6.07 -13.10
CA ASN A 109 -0.60 -5.05 -14.05
C ASN A 109 -2.02 -4.56 -13.77
N ILE A 110 -2.67 -5.09 -12.74
CA ILE A 110 -3.93 -4.61 -12.18
C ILE A 110 -3.74 -4.18 -10.73
N TRP A 111 -4.62 -3.32 -10.23
CA TRP A 111 -4.58 -2.90 -8.83
C TRP A 111 -4.74 -4.10 -7.91
N GLN A 112 -3.72 -4.34 -7.09
CA GLN A 112 -3.75 -5.39 -6.07
C GLN A 112 -3.32 -4.85 -4.73
N ASP A 113 -3.82 -5.47 -3.67
CA ASP A 113 -3.42 -5.20 -2.30
C ASP A 113 -1.95 -5.57 -2.09
N LEU A 114 -1.21 -4.71 -1.39
CA LEU A 114 0.11 -5.06 -0.89
C LEU A 114 -0.05 -5.75 0.48
N PRO A 115 0.30 -7.04 0.60
CA PRO A 115 0.12 -7.77 1.85
C PRO A 115 0.89 -7.11 3.01
N GLY A 116 0.19 -6.83 4.11
CA GLY A 116 0.80 -6.25 5.31
C GLY A 116 1.14 -4.77 5.21
N VAL A 117 0.69 -4.06 4.17
CA VAL A 117 0.89 -2.61 4.03
C VAL A 117 -0.41 -1.87 4.35
N GLU A 118 -0.75 -1.81 5.63
CA GLU A 118 -2.00 -1.22 6.12
C GLU A 118 -1.87 -0.67 7.55
N ALA A 119 -2.75 0.27 7.90
CA ALA A 119 -2.90 0.75 9.27
C ALA A 119 -4.36 1.09 9.60
N VAL A 120 -4.71 0.90 10.86
CA VAL A 120 -5.97 1.37 11.44
C VAL A 120 -5.75 2.77 11.99
N ILE A 121 -6.59 3.72 11.58
CA ILE A 121 -6.47 5.12 11.95
C ILE A 121 -7.80 5.57 12.51
N ASN A 122 -7.78 6.05 13.75
CA ASN A 122 -8.90 6.80 14.31
C ASN A 122 -8.62 8.30 14.18
N THR A 123 -9.36 9.00 13.33
CA THR A 123 -9.18 10.45 13.14
C THR A 123 -9.47 11.27 14.40
N GLU A 124 -10.26 10.74 15.34
CA GLU A 124 -10.58 11.40 16.61
C GLU A 124 -9.37 11.53 17.54
N ASN A 125 -8.33 10.73 17.32
CA ASN A 125 -7.08 10.81 18.07
C ASN A 125 -6.21 12.02 17.65
N TYR A 126 -6.58 12.72 16.57
CA TYR A 126 -5.85 13.86 16.03
C TYR A 126 -6.68 15.13 16.18
N PRO A 127 -6.27 16.10 17.01
CA PRO A 127 -6.99 17.36 17.14
C PRO A 127 -6.89 18.13 15.82
N SER A 128 -7.99 18.70 15.32
CA SER A 128 -8.03 19.67 14.20
C SER A 128 -7.02 19.42 13.07
N ILE A 129 -7.19 18.30 12.34
CA ILE A 129 -6.34 17.94 11.20
C ILE A 129 -6.30 19.08 10.17
N LYS A 130 -5.10 19.62 9.93
CA LYS A 130 -4.82 20.67 8.93
C LYS A 130 -4.56 20.07 7.55
N SER A 131 -3.74 19.02 7.50
CA SER A 131 -3.43 18.30 6.26
C SER A 131 -3.04 16.87 6.53
N VAL A 132 -3.32 16.00 5.55
CA VAL A 132 -2.82 14.63 5.51
C VAL A 132 -2.11 14.41 4.19
N THR A 133 -0.89 13.87 4.26
CA THR A 133 -0.09 13.54 3.10
C THR A 133 0.25 12.06 3.12
N PHE A 134 -0.12 11.35 2.05
CA PHE A 134 0.39 10.01 1.78
C PHE A 134 1.77 10.12 1.15
N GLU A 135 2.75 9.43 1.73
CA GLU A 135 4.13 9.41 1.27
C GLU A 135 4.54 7.96 1.00
N ALA A 136 5.21 7.71 -0.13
CA ALA A 136 5.85 6.43 -0.39
C ALA A 136 7.20 6.56 -1.08
N TYR A 137 8.09 5.62 -0.80
CA TYR A 137 9.39 5.47 -1.45
C TYR A 137 9.33 4.32 -2.44
N LEU A 138 9.46 4.65 -3.73
CA LEU A 138 9.19 3.72 -4.83
C LEU A 138 10.45 3.52 -5.67
N LYS A 139 10.70 2.30 -6.11
CA LYS A 139 11.71 1.99 -7.14
C LYS A 139 11.29 0.79 -8.00
N ILE A 140 11.77 0.77 -9.24
CA ILE A 140 11.63 -0.34 -10.18
C ILE A 140 13.04 -0.85 -10.50
N PRO A 141 13.53 -1.94 -9.88
CA PRO A 141 14.92 -2.38 -10.02
C PRO A 141 15.37 -2.57 -11.47
N THR A 142 14.47 -2.97 -12.36
CA THR A 142 14.74 -3.20 -13.78
C THR A 142 14.68 -1.94 -14.64
N ALA A 143 14.29 -0.80 -14.06
CA ALA A 143 14.03 0.47 -14.75
C ALA A 143 12.95 0.40 -15.86
N ASN A 144 12.16 -0.68 -15.91
CA ASN A 144 11.17 -0.90 -16.97
C ASN A 144 9.75 -0.55 -16.51
N GLY A 145 9.11 0.39 -17.21
CA GLY A 145 7.73 0.78 -16.97
C GLY A 145 7.57 1.75 -15.81
N ARG A 146 6.37 1.74 -15.20
CA ARG A 146 5.96 2.65 -14.14
C ARG A 146 5.27 1.87 -13.03
N VAL A 147 5.53 2.25 -11.79
CA VAL A 147 4.81 1.77 -10.61
C VAL A 147 3.84 2.85 -10.16
N PHE A 148 2.63 2.42 -9.82
CA PHE A 148 1.60 3.21 -9.21
C PHE A 148 1.27 2.62 -7.85
N VAL A 149 1.06 3.48 -6.86
CA VAL A 149 0.50 3.10 -5.57
C VAL A 149 -0.59 4.07 -5.18
N LYS A 150 -1.61 3.58 -4.49
CA LYS A 150 -2.71 4.38 -3.96
C LYS A 150 -3.17 3.81 -2.63
N LEU A 151 -4.01 4.57 -1.92
CA LEU A 151 -4.68 4.10 -0.71
C LEU A 151 -6.10 3.63 -1.02
N TYR A 152 -6.49 2.55 -0.35
CA TYR A 152 -7.84 1.99 -0.36
C TYR A 152 -8.38 1.98 1.07
N ASN A 153 -9.59 2.51 1.26
CA ASN A 153 -10.30 2.41 2.52
C ASN A 153 -10.98 1.04 2.57
N VAL A 154 -10.41 0.12 3.35
CA VAL A 154 -10.92 -1.26 3.49
C VAL A 154 -12.24 -1.29 4.25
N THR A 155 -12.45 -0.34 5.17
CA THR A 155 -13.66 -0.25 6.00
C THR A 155 -14.88 0.12 5.15
N ASP A 156 -14.76 1.14 4.31
CA ASP A 156 -15.87 1.66 3.50
C ASP A 156 -15.83 1.20 2.03
N LYS A 157 -14.82 0.41 1.67
CA LYS A 157 -14.67 -0.29 0.38
C LYS A 157 -14.56 0.63 -0.84
N HIS A 158 -13.84 1.74 -0.72
CA HIS A 158 -13.57 2.64 -1.84
C HIS A 158 -12.12 3.14 -1.84
N ASP A 159 -11.69 3.64 -2.99
CA ASP A 159 -10.40 4.31 -3.13
C ASP A 159 -10.38 5.61 -2.32
N VAL A 160 -9.23 5.92 -1.72
CA VAL A 160 -9.00 7.24 -1.13
C VAL A 160 -8.70 8.22 -2.26
N TRP A 161 -9.56 9.21 -2.44
CA TRP A 161 -9.41 10.20 -3.50
C TRP A 161 -8.06 10.91 -3.43
N PHE A 162 -7.49 11.14 -4.62
CA PHE A 162 -6.21 11.83 -4.82
C PHE A 162 -5.00 11.17 -4.14
N SER A 163 -5.09 9.91 -3.71
CA SER A 163 -3.98 9.19 -3.07
C SER A 163 -2.99 8.53 -4.03
N GLU A 164 -3.26 8.55 -5.34
CA GLU A 164 -2.42 7.89 -6.32
C GLU A 164 -1.10 8.65 -6.54
N ILE A 165 0.01 7.93 -6.43
CA ILE A 165 1.36 8.42 -6.72
C ILE A 165 2.09 7.42 -7.61
N SER A 166 3.01 7.91 -8.44
CA SER A 166 3.77 7.06 -9.37
C SER A 166 5.25 7.38 -9.42
N SER A 167 6.04 6.38 -9.78
CA SER A 167 7.48 6.51 -10.01
C SER A 167 7.93 5.63 -11.18
N GLU A 168 9.06 6.01 -11.76
CA GLU A 168 9.73 5.32 -12.86
C GLU A 168 11.22 5.19 -12.54
N GLY A 169 11.86 4.19 -13.14
CA GLY A 169 13.29 3.98 -13.02
C GLY A 169 13.75 3.26 -11.74
N PRO A 170 15.06 3.02 -11.61
CA PRO A 170 15.65 2.20 -10.55
C PRO A 170 15.99 2.97 -9.28
N ILE A 171 15.96 4.29 -9.34
CA ILE A 171 16.30 5.17 -8.22
C ILE A 171 15.15 5.18 -7.23
N LEU A 172 15.46 5.01 -5.95
CA LEU A 172 14.48 5.16 -4.89
C LEU A 172 14.04 6.62 -4.78
N MET A 173 12.79 6.90 -5.10
CA MET A 173 12.22 8.25 -5.05
C MET A 173 11.10 8.34 -4.04
N LYS A 174 11.12 9.38 -3.21
CA LYS A 174 9.95 9.79 -2.42
C LYS A 174 8.91 10.38 -3.36
N LYS A 175 7.67 9.92 -3.24
CA LYS A 175 6.48 10.48 -3.89
C LYS A 175 5.43 10.75 -2.82
N GLU A 176 4.62 11.78 -3.05
CA GLU A 176 3.64 12.22 -2.06
C GLU A 176 2.37 12.75 -2.71
N ALA A 177 1.24 12.60 -2.01
CA ALA A 177 -0.04 13.15 -2.40
C ALA A 177 -0.81 13.64 -1.16
N VAL A 178 -1.47 14.78 -1.30
CA VAL A 178 -2.34 15.32 -0.25
C VAL A 178 -3.71 14.66 -0.36
N ILE A 179 -4.20 14.15 0.77
CA ILE A 179 -5.45 13.39 0.85
C ILE A 179 -6.33 13.92 1.99
N THR A 180 -7.58 13.48 2.01
CA THR A 180 -8.49 13.66 3.14
C THR A 180 -8.81 12.29 3.73
N LEU A 181 -8.70 12.16 5.05
CA LEU A 181 -9.15 10.97 5.77
C LEU A 181 -10.61 11.14 6.17
N GLU A 182 -11.38 10.08 6.03
CA GLU A 182 -12.75 10.03 6.51
C GLU A 182 -12.79 9.92 8.03
N ARG A 183 -13.87 10.42 8.63
CA ARG A 183 -14.02 10.45 10.09
C ARG A 183 -14.20 9.04 10.67
N GLY A 184 -13.70 8.88 11.90
CA GLY A 184 -13.83 7.69 12.72
C GLY A 184 -12.64 6.74 12.60
N THR A 185 -12.84 5.49 13.02
CA THR A 185 -11.82 4.43 12.93
C THR A 185 -11.93 3.70 11.59
N LYS A 186 -10.95 3.90 10.72
CA LYS A 186 -10.90 3.32 9.37
C LYS A 186 -9.59 2.58 9.14
N THR A 187 -9.65 1.51 8.36
CA THR A 187 -8.47 0.75 7.93
C THR A 187 -8.07 1.17 6.53
N TYR A 188 -6.85 1.70 6.39
CA TYR A 188 -6.30 2.12 5.10
C TYR A 188 -5.21 1.15 4.67
N ARG A 189 -5.33 0.65 3.43
CA ARG A 189 -4.39 -0.29 2.82
C ARG A 189 -3.78 0.31 1.57
N VAL A 190 -2.50 0.02 1.32
CA VAL A 190 -1.83 0.41 0.08
C VAL A 190 -2.11 -0.63 -1.00
N MET A 191 -2.58 -0.16 -2.16
CA MET A 191 -2.64 -0.96 -3.39
C MET A 191 -1.50 -0.58 -4.31
N GLY A 192 -0.99 -1.54 -5.07
CA GLY A 192 0.10 -1.34 -6.03
C GLY A 192 -0.20 -1.92 -7.40
N LEU A 193 0.30 -1.24 -8.44
CA LEU A 193 0.24 -1.66 -9.85
C LEU A 193 1.57 -1.35 -10.55
N SER A 194 2.02 -2.26 -11.41
CA SER A 194 3.19 -2.14 -12.27
C SER A 194 2.77 -2.30 -13.74
N THR A 195 2.99 -1.28 -14.57
CA THR A 195 2.43 -1.25 -15.94
C THR A 195 2.88 -2.38 -16.85
N LEU A 196 4.07 -2.92 -16.61
CA LEU A 196 4.70 -3.96 -17.43
C LEU A 196 4.92 -5.28 -16.68
N SER A 197 4.26 -5.44 -15.53
CA SER A 197 4.40 -6.61 -14.65
C SER A 197 5.84 -6.90 -14.17
N TYR A 198 6.72 -5.90 -14.19
CA TYR A 198 8.03 -5.99 -13.56
C TYR A 198 7.91 -5.76 -12.05
N ASP A 199 8.88 -6.27 -11.30
CA ASP A 199 9.03 -5.99 -9.88
C ASP A 199 9.10 -4.50 -9.62
N ALA A 200 8.17 -4.04 -8.78
CA ALA A 200 8.19 -2.71 -8.22
C ALA A 200 8.17 -2.81 -6.70
N ASN A 201 9.10 -2.09 -6.07
CA ASN A 201 9.29 -2.12 -4.62
C ASN A 201 8.79 -0.83 -3.99
N ILE A 202 8.09 -1.01 -2.88
CA ILE A 202 7.65 0.04 -1.97
C ILE A 202 8.48 -0.12 -0.70
N GLU A 203 9.53 0.67 -0.56
CA GLU A 203 10.49 0.56 0.55
C GLU A 203 9.97 1.19 1.85
N ASN A 204 9.05 2.15 1.74
CA ASN A 204 8.37 2.74 2.87
C ASN A 204 7.10 3.41 2.38
N ALA A 205 5.98 3.14 3.02
CA ALA A 205 4.73 3.87 2.86
C ALA A 205 4.28 4.38 4.24
N ARG A 206 3.83 5.64 4.30
CA ARG A 206 3.36 6.27 5.54
C ARG A 206 2.39 7.41 5.26
N LEU A 207 1.64 7.77 6.30
CA LEU A 207 0.85 9.00 6.33
C LEU A 207 1.53 10.02 7.23
N ARG A 208 1.62 11.26 6.76
CA ARG A 208 1.99 12.42 7.55
C ARG A 208 0.73 13.25 7.84
N ILE A 209 0.39 13.41 9.10
CA ILE A 209 -0.75 14.21 9.56
C ILE A 209 -0.21 15.45 10.27
N VAL A 210 -0.66 16.62 9.86
CA VAL A 210 -0.33 17.90 10.52
C VAL A 210 -1.59 18.42 11.21
N THR A 211 -1.49 18.75 12.49
CA THR A 211 -2.56 19.36 13.30
C THR A 211 -2.20 20.79 13.68
N ASN A 212 -3.20 21.58 14.08
CA ASN A 212 -3.01 22.92 14.66
C ASN A 212 -2.98 22.88 16.19
#